data_AF-Q92VX9-F1
#
_entry.id   AF-Q92VX9-F1
#
_cell.length_a   1.000
_cell.length_b   1.000
_cell.length_c   1.000
_cell.angle_alpha   90.00
_cell.angle_beta   90.00
_cell.angle_gamma   90.00
#
_symmetry.space_group_name_H-M   'P 1'
#
loop_
_entity.id
_entity.type
_entity.pdbx_description
1 polymer ?
#
loop_
_entity_poly.entity_id
_entity_poly.type
_entity_poly.pdbx_seq_one_letter_code
_entity_poly.pdbx_strand_id
1 'polypeptide(L)'
;MSADQVRAMSREEAADIYRRSYWPQCGVDLLPPGLDYAVFDFGVNSGPARAVKTLQKVVGVREDGHVGEQTLAAVRKFEGRRRHADPRLLR
;
A
#
# COMPACT_ATOMS: atom_id res chain seq x y z
N MET A 1 -14.01 -16.58 -11.14
CA MET A 1 -14.12 -15.85 -12.42
C MET A 1 -13.32 -16.59 -13.48
N SER A 2 -13.90 -16.81 -14.66
CA SER A 2 -13.16 -17.25 -15.85
C SER A 2 -12.48 -16.06 -16.54
N ALA A 3 -11.55 -16.34 -17.46
CA ALA A 3 -10.90 -15.29 -18.25
C ALA A 3 -11.90 -14.47 -19.08
N ASP A 4 -12.94 -15.12 -19.63
CA ASP A 4 -14.00 -14.44 -20.39
C ASP A 4 -14.83 -13.50 -19.51
N GLN A 5 -15.13 -13.92 -18.28
CA GLN A 5 -15.80 -13.06 -17.30
C GLN A 5 -14.94 -11.83 -16.95
N VAL A 6 -13.62 -12.00 -16.82
CA VAL A 6 -12.71 -10.87 -16.54
C VAL A 6 -12.66 -9.91 -17.72
N ARG A 7 -12.62 -10.43 -18.96
CA ARG A 7 -12.63 -9.59 -20.16
C ARG A 7 -13.92 -8.79 -20.33
N ALA A 8 -15.07 -9.35 -19.92
CA ALA A 8 -16.37 -8.71 -20.02
C ALA A 8 -16.71 -7.77 -18.83
N MET A 9 -15.84 -7.70 -17.82
CA MET A 9 -16.09 -6.94 -16.59
C MET A 9 -16.24 -5.44 -16.85
N SER A 10 -17.24 -4.83 -16.22
CA SER A 10 -17.42 -3.37 -16.24
C SER A 10 -16.38 -2.66 -15.37
N ARG A 11 -16.18 -1.36 -15.58
CA ARG A 11 -15.27 -0.57 -14.75
C ARG A 11 -15.78 -0.44 -13.32
N GLU A 12 -17.10 -0.36 -13.16
CA GLU A 12 -17.80 -0.26 -11.89
C GLU A 12 -17.62 -1.55 -11.08
N GLU A 13 -17.79 -2.71 -11.72
CA GLU A 13 -17.54 -4.01 -11.10
C GLU A 13 -16.06 -4.18 -10.72
N ALA A 14 -15.14 -3.78 -11.60
CA ALA A 14 -13.71 -3.80 -11.30
C ALA A 14 -13.40 -2.92 -10.07
N ALA A 15 -13.95 -1.70 -10.03
CA ALA A 15 -13.76 -0.77 -8.92
C ALA A 15 -14.30 -1.35 -7.60
N ASP A 16 -15.44 -2.02 -7.63
CA ASP A 16 -16.02 -2.69 -6.46
C ASP A 16 -15.15 -3.85 -5.97
N ILE A 17 -14.56 -4.64 -6.89
CA ILE A 17 -13.60 -5.68 -6.53
C ILE A 17 -12.38 -5.08 -5.85
N TYR A 18 -11.79 -4.03 -6.43
CA TYR A 18 -10.65 -3.34 -5.82
C TYR A 18 -10.98 -2.77 -4.44
N ARG A 19 -12.17 -2.14 -4.30
CA ARG A 19 -12.64 -1.58 -3.04
C ARG A 19 -12.86 -2.64 -1.97
N ARG A 20 -13.35 -3.83 -2.33
CA ARG A 20 -13.63 -4.90 -1.36
C ARG A 20 -12.40 -5.75 -1.04
N SER A 21 -11.55 -6.01 -2.03
CA SER A 21 -10.47 -6.99 -1.91
C SER A 21 -9.09 -6.37 -1.69
N TYR A 22 -8.83 -5.15 -2.15
CA TYR A 22 -7.50 -4.54 -2.03
C TYR A 22 -7.48 -3.39 -1.03
N TRP A 23 -8.48 -2.51 -1.07
CA TRP A 23 -8.56 -1.30 -0.24
C TRP A 23 -8.46 -1.59 1.27
N PRO A 24 -9.31 -2.44 1.88
CA PRO A 24 -9.20 -2.71 3.32
C PRO A 24 -7.94 -3.48 3.68
N GLN A 25 -7.47 -4.39 2.81
CA GLN A 25 -6.26 -5.18 3.07
C GLN A 25 -4.98 -4.34 3.05
N CYS A 26 -4.97 -3.26 2.29
CA CYS A 26 -3.89 -2.27 2.28
C CYS A 26 -4.00 -1.26 3.44
N GLY A 27 -5.07 -1.31 4.24
CA GLY A 27 -5.32 -0.38 5.34
C GLY A 27 -5.55 1.06 4.88
N VAL A 28 -6.07 1.26 3.67
CA VAL A 28 -6.12 2.59 3.01
C VAL A 28 -6.86 3.62 3.86
N ASP A 29 -8.02 3.25 4.43
CA ASP A 29 -8.82 4.17 5.29
C ASP A 29 -8.14 4.55 6.62
N LEU A 30 -7.05 3.86 6.99
CA LEU A 30 -6.31 4.09 8.24
C LEU A 30 -5.04 4.90 8.03
N LEU A 31 -4.52 4.93 6.80
CA LEU A 31 -3.24 5.54 6.47
C LEU A 31 -3.41 7.02 6.13
N PRO A 32 -2.38 7.86 6.38
CA PRO A 32 -2.40 9.26 5.96
C PRO A 32 -2.53 9.41 4.43
N PRO A 33 -3.17 10.50 3.96
CA PRO A 33 -3.28 10.79 2.53
C PRO A 33 -1.91 10.79 1.82
N GLY A 34 -1.88 10.22 0.63
CA GLY A 34 -0.67 10.00 -0.18
C GLY A 34 0.05 8.69 0.16
N LEU A 35 0.16 8.32 1.44
CA LEU A 35 0.71 7.02 1.83
C LEU A 35 -0.30 5.91 1.56
N ASP A 36 -1.56 6.16 1.88
CA ASP A 36 -2.72 5.32 1.56
C ASP A 36 -2.74 4.91 0.07
N TYR A 37 -2.55 5.89 -0.82
CA TYR A 37 -2.47 5.71 -2.27
C TYR A 37 -1.22 4.92 -2.69
N ALA A 38 -0.05 5.25 -2.15
CA ALA A 38 1.20 4.56 -2.50
C ALA A 38 1.17 3.08 -2.08
N VAL A 39 0.61 2.77 -0.91
CA VAL A 39 0.46 1.40 -0.43
C VAL A 39 -0.59 0.65 -1.24
N PHE A 40 -1.70 1.30 -1.59
CA PHE A 40 -2.73 0.70 -2.45
C PHE A 40 -2.21 0.39 -3.86
N ASP A 41 -1.55 1.34 -4.52
CA ASP A 41 -0.95 1.17 -5.85
C ASP A 41 0.06 0.03 -5.86
N PHE A 42 0.93 -0.01 -4.85
CA PHE A 42 1.87 -1.12 -4.72
C PHE A 42 1.15 -2.45 -4.44
N GLY A 43 0.09 -2.42 -3.63
CA GLY A 43 -0.75 -3.58 -3.31
C GLY A 43 -1.47 -4.16 -4.51
N VAL A 44 -1.94 -3.32 -5.44
CA VAL A 44 -2.54 -3.75 -6.71
C VAL A 44 -1.52 -4.50 -7.57
N ASN A 45 -0.29 -3.99 -7.65
CA ASN A 45 0.75 -4.56 -8.51
C ASN A 45 1.45 -5.78 -7.91
N SER A 46 1.53 -5.88 -6.58
CA SER A 46 2.39 -6.86 -5.88
C SER A 46 1.68 -7.66 -4.78
N GLY A 47 0.39 -7.42 -4.55
CA GLY A 47 -0.41 -8.02 -3.49
C GLY A 47 -0.45 -7.16 -2.21
N PRO A 48 -1.63 -7.00 -1.57
CA PRO A 48 -1.79 -6.17 -0.37
C PRO A 48 -0.83 -6.51 0.77
N ALA A 49 -0.69 -7.80 1.09
CA ALA A 49 0.17 -8.25 2.17
C ALA A 49 1.64 -7.85 1.95
N ARG A 50 2.14 -7.88 0.70
CA ARG A 50 3.50 -7.46 0.38
C ARG A 50 3.67 -5.95 0.54
N ALA A 51 2.70 -5.17 0.10
CA ALA A 51 2.71 -3.72 0.24
C ALA A 51 2.74 -3.31 1.72
N VAL A 52 1.88 -3.90 2.56
CA VAL A 52 1.84 -3.61 4.00
C VAL A 52 3.12 -4.04 4.70
N LYS A 53 3.67 -5.24 4.41
CA LYS A 53 4.96 -5.66 4.96
C LYS A 53 6.10 -4.72 4.57
N THR A 54 6.08 -4.21 3.36
CA THR A 54 7.08 -3.23 2.91
C THR A 54 6.95 -1.91 3.67
N LEU A 55 5.73 -1.42 3.90
CA LEU A 55 5.51 -0.26 4.78
C LEU A 55 6.04 -0.54 6.19
N GLN A 56 5.67 -1.66 6.78
CA GLN A 56 6.08 -2.07 8.13
C GLN A 56 7.61 -2.11 8.27
N LYS A 57 8.30 -2.64 7.25
CA LYS A 57 9.76 -2.63 7.16
C LYS A 57 10.33 -1.22 7.13
N VAL A 58 9.73 -0.30 6.35
CA VAL A 58 10.17 1.09 6.25
C VAL A 58 10.06 1.81 7.60
N VAL A 59 8.95 1.61 8.32
CA VAL A 59 8.69 2.24 9.61
C VAL A 59 9.26 1.48 10.81
N GLY A 60 9.92 0.33 10.58
CA GLY A 60 10.68 -0.40 11.59
C GLY A 60 9.84 -1.22 12.58
N VAL A 61 8.70 -1.79 12.14
CA VAL A 61 7.87 -2.69 12.95
C VAL A 61 7.83 -4.10 12.37
N ARG A 62 7.25 -5.05 13.12
CA ARG A 62 7.09 -6.44 12.66
C ARG A 62 6.32 -6.49 11.34
N GLU A 63 6.85 -7.23 10.37
CA GLU A 63 6.29 -7.40 9.02
C GLU A 63 5.18 -8.47 8.97
N ASP A 64 4.09 -8.30 9.72
CA ASP A 64 2.96 -9.23 9.73
C ASP A 64 1.92 -9.01 8.61
N GLY A 65 2.04 -7.91 7.86
CA GLY A 65 1.18 -7.61 6.72
C GLY A 65 -0.20 -7.06 7.10
N HIS A 66 -0.43 -6.67 8.35
CA HIS A 66 -1.67 -6.05 8.79
C HIS A 66 -1.44 -4.62 9.30
N VAL A 67 -2.22 -3.66 8.81
CA VAL A 67 -2.17 -2.26 9.28
C VAL A 67 -2.94 -2.16 10.60
N GLY A 68 -2.26 -2.49 11.70
CA GLY A 68 -2.77 -2.35 13.06
C GLY A 68 -2.19 -1.14 13.80
N GLU A 69 -2.56 -1.00 15.08
CA GLU A 69 -2.13 0.13 15.94
C GLU A 69 -0.61 0.36 15.96
N GLN A 70 0.18 -0.73 15.98
CA GLN A 70 1.64 -0.65 15.99
C GLN A 70 2.19 -0.04 14.69
N THR A 71 1.65 -0.45 13.53
CA THR A 71 2.01 0.14 12.24
C THR A 71 1.62 1.62 12.20
N LEU A 72 0.39 1.96 12.62
CA LEU A 72 -0.08 3.35 12.62
C LEU A 72 0.72 4.26 13.55
N ALA A 73 1.08 3.76 14.74
CA ALA A 73 1.94 4.49 15.68
C ALA A 73 3.33 4.74 15.10
N ALA A 74 3.92 3.77 14.40
CA ALA A 74 5.22 3.91 13.76
C ALA A 74 5.17 4.87 12.56
N VAL A 75 4.12 4.78 11.72
CA VAL A 75 3.88 5.73 10.62
C VAL A 75 3.81 7.16 11.14
N ARG A 76 3.07 7.42 12.22
CA ARG A 76 2.96 8.76 12.83
C ARG A 76 4.28 9.32 13.38
N LYS A 77 5.21 8.46 13.77
CA LYS A 77 6.54 8.84 14.29
C LYS A 77 7.62 8.87 13.21
N PHE A 78 7.28 8.49 11.99
CA PHE A 78 8.27 8.32 10.92
C PHE A 78 8.63 9.69 10.32
N GLU A 79 9.76 10.25 10.75
CA GLU A 79 10.29 11.54 10.28
C GLU A 79 10.80 11.51 8.83
N GLY A 80 10.79 10.34 8.18
CA GLY A 80 11.39 10.13 6.87
C GLY A 80 12.92 10.13 6.94
N ARG A 81 13.56 9.13 6.31
CA ARG A 81 14.97 9.34 5.96
C ARG A 81 14.97 10.38 4.85
N ARG A 82 15.28 11.64 5.18
CA ARG A 82 15.77 12.60 4.19
C ARG A 82 16.93 11.91 3.51
N ARG A 83 16.73 11.42 2.29
CA ARG A 83 17.86 11.03 1.46
C ARG A 83 18.65 12.33 1.33
N HIS A 84 19.87 12.34 1.89
CA HIS A 84 20.93 13.17 1.33
C HIS A 84 20.80 12.97 -0.18
N ALA A 85 20.48 14.02 -0.92
CA ALA A 85 20.52 13.95 -2.37
C ALA A 85 21.89 13.37 -2.71
N ASP A 86 21.93 12.18 -3.32
CA ASP A 86 23.20 11.60 -3.75
C ASP A 86 23.80 12.60 -4.73
N PRO A 87 24.93 13.26 -4.42
CA PRO A 87 25.51 14.28 -5.29
C PRO A 87 25.86 13.73 -6.68
N ARG A 88 25.85 12.41 -6.85
CA ARG A 88 26.10 11.73 -8.12
C ARG A 88 24.91 11.70 -9.09
N LEU A 89 23.71 12.06 -8.63
CA LEU A 89 22.49 12.08 -9.47
C LEU A 89 22.10 13.49 -9.97
N LEU A 90 22.93 14.51 -9.69
CA LEU A 90 22.76 15.90 -10.14
C LEU A 90 23.75 16.29 -11.25
N ARG A 91 24.10 15.37 -12.14
CA ARG A 91 24.89 15.66 -13.35
C ARG A 91 24.11 15.33 -14.61
#